data_AF-A0A1Q2YTQ7-F1
#
_entry.id   AF-A0A1Q2YTQ7-F1
#
_cell.length_a   1.000
_cell.length_b   1.000
_cell.length_c   1.000
_cell.angle_alpha   90.00
_cell.angle_beta   90.00
_cell.angle_gamma   90.00
#
_symmetry.space_group_name_H-M   'P 1'
#
loop_
_entity.id
_entity.type
_entity.pdbx_description
1 polymer ?
#
loop_
_entity_poly.entity_id
_entity_poly.type
_entity_poly.pdbx_seq_one_letter_code
_entity_poly.pdbx_strand_id
1 'polypeptide(L)'
;MDRPGTPRSATEIQNRLNEISFNATIIKELRMIALLQQVVAESPAKLDSRRVEGARWASFRVHLLSSPVMIDLGYSSKLNAEWEFLTFLRDEGRRTAERFLAENGDKIGRRSSADLNKLLEGV
;
A
#
# COMPACT_ATOMS: atom_id res chain seq x y z
N MET A 1 -4.18 -1.68 5.90
CA MET A 1 -4.02 -0.24 5.64
C MET A 1 -5.02 0.59 6.42
N ASP A 2 -6.05 -0.01 7.03
CA ASP A 2 -6.93 0.71 7.93
C ASP A 2 -6.61 0.41 9.38
N ARG A 3 -6.57 1.48 10.19
CA ARG A 3 -6.63 1.35 11.64
C ARG A 3 -8.04 0.83 12.02
N PRO A 4 -8.16 -0.28 12.76
CA PRO A 4 -9.48 -0.79 13.15
C PRO A 4 -10.15 0.13 14.18
N GLY A 5 -11.48 0.12 14.20
CA GLY A 5 -12.30 0.83 15.19
C GLY A 5 -12.60 2.30 14.88
N THR A 6 -13.62 2.83 15.56
CA THR A 6 -14.11 4.21 15.40
C THR A 6 -13.36 5.14 16.36
N PRO A 7 -12.72 6.24 15.89
CA PRO A 7 -12.06 7.21 16.77
C PRO A 7 -13.10 7.86 17.70
N ARG A 8 -12.75 8.05 18.98
CA ARG A 8 -13.69 8.56 20.01
C ARG A 8 -13.25 9.88 20.63
N SER A 9 -12.03 10.32 20.38
CA SER A 9 -11.51 11.62 20.84
C SER A 9 -11.18 12.55 19.66
N ALA A 10 -11.15 13.86 19.91
CA ALA A 10 -10.78 14.85 18.90
C ALA A 10 -9.40 14.56 18.27
N THR A 11 -8.42 14.17 19.08
CA THR A 11 -7.08 13.79 18.62
C THR A 11 -7.11 12.57 17.71
N GLU A 12 -7.85 11.52 18.07
CA GLU A 12 -8.00 10.32 17.22
C GLU A 12 -8.72 10.63 15.91
N ILE A 13 -9.73 11.51 15.93
CA ILE A 13 -10.45 11.94 14.71
C ILE A 13 -9.49 12.68 13.77
N GLN A 14 -8.73 13.64 14.29
CA GLN A 14 -7.74 14.38 13.49
C GLN A 14 -6.66 13.44 12.91
N ASN A 15 -6.21 12.46 13.69
CA ASN A 15 -5.28 11.44 13.20
C ASN A 15 -5.86 10.60 12.07
N ARG A 16 -7.12 10.17 12.21
CA ARG A 16 -7.81 9.40 11.16
C ARG A 16 -7.98 10.23 9.89
N LEU A 17 -8.42 11.48 10.01
CA LEU A 17 -8.57 12.39 8.87
C LEU A 17 -7.24 12.61 8.14
N ASN A 18 -6.15 12.80 8.88
CA ASN A 18 -4.81 12.92 8.30
C ASN A 18 -4.38 11.63 7.59
N GLU A 19 -4.61 10.46 8.20
CA GLU A 19 -4.29 9.16 7.60
C GLU A 19 -5.07 8.94 6.29
N ILE A 20 -6.38 9.20 6.29
CA ILE A 20 -7.23 9.07 5.10
C ILE A 20 -6.77 10.06 4.03
N SER A 21 -6.60 11.34 4.38
CA SER A 21 -6.26 12.38 3.41
C SER A 21 -4.87 12.17 2.80
N PHE A 22 -3.89 11.73 3.60
CA PHE A 22 -2.54 11.43 3.15
C PHE A 22 -2.52 10.24 2.18
N ASN A 23 -3.28 9.20 2.47
CA ASN A 23 -3.32 7.98 1.65
C ASN A 23 -4.34 8.03 0.50
N ALA A 24 -5.22 9.04 0.44
CA ALA A 24 -6.29 9.10 -0.54
C ALA A 24 -5.79 9.03 -1.99
N THR A 25 -4.76 9.82 -2.32
CA THR A 25 -4.20 9.87 -3.68
C THR A 25 -3.62 8.53 -4.10
N ILE A 26 -2.77 7.92 -3.25
CA ILE A 26 -2.14 6.64 -3.60
C ILE A 26 -3.16 5.51 -3.69
N ILE A 27 -4.19 5.49 -2.83
CA ILE A 27 -5.28 4.49 -2.92
C ILE A 27 -6.03 4.66 -4.24
N LYS A 28 -6.32 5.89 -4.67
CA LYS A 28 -6.99 6.17 -5.94
C LYS A 28 -6.16 5.70 -7.14
N GLU A 29 -4.86 5.94 -7.13
CA GLU A 29 -3.94 5.48 -8.18
C GLU A 29 -3.84 3.95 -8.23
N LEU A 30 -3.71 3.29 -7.06
CA LEU A 30 -3.70 1.83 -6.97
C LEU A 30 -5.02 1.20 -7.43
N ARG A 31 -6.17 1.82 -7.16
CA ARG A 31 -7.48 1.41 -7.71
C ARG A 31 -7.51 1.53 -9.23
N MET A 32 -6.96 2.61 -9.79
CA MET A 32 -6.88 2.77 -11.24
C MET A 32 -6.02 1.67 -11.88
N ILE A 33 -4.87 1.34 -11.28
CA ILE A 33 -4.03 0.23 -11.73
C ILE A 33 -4.80 -1.10 -11.67
N ALA A 34 -5.54 -1.36 -10.58
CA ALA A 34 -6.35 -2.57 -10.44
C ALA A 34 -7.42 -2.69 -11.52
N LEU A 35 -8.14 -1.60 -11.83
CA LEU A 35 -9.15 -1.56 -12.90
C LEU A 35 -8.52 -1.86 -14.26
N LEU A 36 -7.36 -1.26 -14.55
CA LEU A 36 -6.65 -1.51 -15.82
C LEU A 36 -6.16 -2.95 -15.92
N GLN A 37 -5.67 -3.53 -14.82
CA GLN A 37 -5.30 -4.95 -14.76
C GLN A 37 -6.50 -5.86 -15.04
N GLN A 38 -7.67 -5.56 -14.47
CA GLN A 38 -8.90 -6.32 -14.71
C GLN A 38 -9.36 -6.22 -16.18
N VAL A 39 -9.38 -5.02 -16.77
CA VAL A 39 -9.75 -4.81 -18.18
C VAL A 39 -8.86 -5.62 -19.13
N VAL A 40 -7.55 -5.65 -18.87
CA VAL A 40 -6.60 -6.43 -19.67
C VAL A 40 -6.80 -7.93 -19.48
N ALA A 41 -7.09 -8.39 -18.26
CA ALA A 41 -7.38 -9.79 -17.97
C ALA A 41 -8.65 -10.28 -18.67
N GLU A 42 -9.72 -9.47 -18.70
CA GLU A 42 -11.01 -9.82 -19.32
C GLU A 42 -11.01 -9.69 -20.84
N SER A 43 -10.19 -8.82 -21.41
CA SER A 43 -10.17 -8.59 -22.85
C SER A 43 -8.79 -8.08 -23.32
N PRO A 44 -7.83 -8.99 -23.57
CA PRO A 44 -6.48 -8.62 -23.99
C PRO A 44 -6.45 -7.76 -25.28
N ALA A 45 -7.44 -7.94 -26.15
CA ALA A 45 -7.59 -7.18 -27.40
C ALA A 45 -8.12 -5.74 -27.23
N LYS A 46 -8.68 -5.37 -26.06
CA LYS A 46 -9.19 -4.01 -25.80
C LYS A 46 -8.08 -2.99 -25.51
N LEU A 47 -6.87 -3.47 -25.27
CA LEU A 47 -5.70 -2.63 -25.10
C LEU A 47 -5.11 -2.32 -26.48
N ASP A 48 -5.75 -1.40 -27.22
CA ASP A 48 -5.19 -0.92 -28.48
C ASP A 48 -3.76 -0.43 -28.22
N SER A 49 -2.81 -0.92 -29.02
CA SER A 49 -1.41 -0.48 -29.10
C SER A 49 -1.21 1.05 -29.14
N ARG A 50 -2.27 1.81 -29.47
CA ARG A 50 -2.31 3.28 -29.40
C ARG A 50 -2.48 3.85 -27.98
N ARG A 51 -2.94 3.07 -27.00
CA ARG A 51 -3.05 3.45 -25.57
C ARG A 51 -1.86 2.91 -24.77
N VAL A 52 -0.67 3.36 -25.14
CA VAL A 52 0.62 2.95 -24.53
C VAL A 52 0.62 3.11 -23.00
N GLU A 53 -0.06 4.14 -22.48
CA GLU A 53 -0.03 4.45 -21.06
C GLU A 53 -0.87 3.51 -20.20
N GLY A 54 -2.12 3.23 -20.60
CA GLY A 54 -2.97 2.27 -19.87
C GLY A 54 -2.37 0.86 -19.86
N ALA A 55 -1.68 0.49 -20.95
CA ALA A 55 -0.96 -0.78 -21.04
C ALA A 55 0.21 -0.88 -20.06
N ARG A 56 0.99 0.21 -19.97
CA ARG A 56 2.09 0.32 -19.01
C ARG A 56 1.60 0.21 -17.58
N TRP A 57 0.54 0.94 -17.22
CA TRP A 57 -0.03 0.91 -15.87
C TRP A 57 -0.58 -0.49 -15.52
N ALA A 58 -1.27 -1.16 -16.46
CA ALA A 58 -1.73 -2.53 -16.27
C ALA A 58 -0.57 -3.53 -16.03
N SER A 59 0.61 -3.28 -16.61
CA SER A 59 1.79 -4.13 -16.42
C SER A 59 2.55 -3.90 -15.11
N PHE A 60 2.15 -2.92 -14.28
CA PHE A 60 2.84 -2.65 -13.02
C PHE A 60 2.78 -3.85 -12.09
N ARG A 61 3.95 -4.18 -11.53
CA ARG A 61 4.13 -5.24 -10.54
C ARG A 61 4.18 -4.59 -9.17
N VAL A 62 3.09 -4.71 -8.42
CA VAL A 62 2.95 -4.05 -7.12
C VAL A 62 3.31 -5.00 -6.00
N HIS A 63 4.08 -4.47 -5.06
CA HIS A 63 4.57 -5.17 -3.88
C HIS A 63 4.25 -4.32 -2.66
N LEU A 64 3.65 -4.92 -1.64
CA LEU A 64 3.31 -4.26 -0.40
C LEU A 64 4.15 -4.85 0.73
N LEU A 65 4.87 -3.98 1.44
CA LEU A 65 5.57 -4.31 2.67
C LEU A 65 4.84 -3.60 3.80
N SER A 66 4.40 -4.37 4.80
CA SER A 66 3.72 -3.85 5.97
C SER A 66 4.21 -4.49 7.26
N SER A 67 4.16 -3.72 8.33
CA SER A 67 4.44 -4.19 9.68
C SER A 67 3.23 -3.88 10.58
N PRO A 68 2.71 -4.87 11.33
CA PRO A 68 1.68 -4.64 12.33
C PRO A 68 2.10 -3.61 13.40
N VAL A 69 3.39 -3.58 13.74
CA VAL A 69 3.96 -2.64 14.72
C VAL A 69 3.66 -1.19 14.35
N MET A 70 3.70 -0.87 13.05
CA MET A 70 3.42 0.49 12.57
C MET A 70 1.96 0.92 12.79
N ILE A 71 1.03 -0.02 12.96
CA ILE A 71 -0.39 0.29 13.24
C ILE A 71 -0.55 0.73 14.70
N ASP A 72 0.23 0.15 15.60
CA ASP A 72 0.15 0.41 17.04
C ASP A 72 0.81 1.74 17.44
N LEU A 73 1.74 2.23 16.62
CA LEU A 73 2.35 3.54 16.80
C LEU A 73 1.31 4.67 16.67
N GLY A 74 1.10 5.39 17.76
CA GLY A 74 0.15 6.50 17.87
C GLY A 74 0.70 7.84 17.37
N TYR A 75 -0.06 8.91 17.57
CA TYR A 75 0.37 10.25 17.15
C TYR A 75 1.65 10.74 17.82
N SER A 76 1.79 10.47 19.12
CA SER A 76 2.94 10.91 19.92
C SER A 76 4.27 10.36 19.37
N SER A 77 4.26 9.18 18.76
CA SER A 77 5.47 8.58 18.19
C SER A 77 6.00 9.37 16.98
N LYS A 78 5.16 10.17 16.31
CA LYS A 78 5.58 11.04 15.19
C LYS A 78 6.50 12.19 15.64
N LEU A 79 6.42 12.55 16.91
CA LEU A 79 7.22 13.62 17.52
C LEU A 79 8.42 13.05 18.30
N ASN A 80 8.56 11.73 18.38
CA ASN A 80 9.66 11.09 19.08
C ASN A 80 10.90 11.06 18.18
N ALA A 81 11.95 11.78 18.60
CA ALA A 81 13.25 11.85 17.92
C ALA A 81 14.38 11.19 18.72
N GLU A 82 14.05 10.40 19.74
CA GLU A 82 15.04 9.67 20.52
C GLU A 82 15.74 8.60 19.67
N TRP A 83 17.05 8.49 19.86
CA TRP A 83 17.88 7.58 19.08
C TRP A 83 17.44 6.12 19.16
N GLU A 84 16.99 5.69 20.34
CA GLU A 84 16.48 4.34 20.57
C GLU A 84 15.23 4.08 19.73
N PHE A 85 14.30 5.04 19.67
CA PHE A 85 13.09 4.93 18.86
C PHE A 85 13.39 4.92 17.35
N LEU A 86 14.31 5.78 16.89
CA LEU A 86 14.73 5.78 15.49
C LEU A 86 15.43 4.48 15.08
N THR A 87 16.25 3.93 15.98
CA THR A 87 16.90 2.63 15.82
C THR A 87 15.88 1.51 15.76
N PHE A 88 14.88 1.52 16.63
CA PHE A 88 13.76 0.60 16.61
C PHE A 88 13.02 0.64 15.26
N LEU A 89 12.67 1.83 14.74
CA LEU A 89 12.01 1.97 13.44
C LEU A 89 12.86 1.42 12.28
N ARG A 90 14.17 1.68 12.29
CA ARG A 90 15.12 1.14 11.31
C ARG A 90 15.12 -0.38 11.33
N ASP A 91 15.23 -0.97 12.52
CA ASP A 91 15.34 -2.42 12.68
C ASP A 91 14.01 -3.10 12.34
N GLU A 92 12.88 -2.47 12.65
CA GLU A 92 11.56 -2.93 12.23
C GLU A 92 11.37 -2.92 10.71
N GLY A 93 11.89 -1.88 10.04
CA GLY A 93 11.93 -1.80 8.58
C GLY A 93 12.75 -2.92 7.96
N ARG A 94 13.94 -3.21 8.51
CA ARG A 94 14.81 -4.32 8.06
C ARG A 94 14.14 -5.67 8.22
N ARG A 95 13.60 -5.95 9.40
CA ARG A 95 12.86 -7.19 9.70
C ARG A 95 11.68 -7.40 8.75
N THR A 96 10.99 -6.32 8.40
CA THR A 96 9.88 -6.35 7.44
C THR A 96 10.35 -6.62 6.02
N ALA A 97 11.46 -6.00 5.58
CA ALA A 97 12.06 -6.26 4.27
C ALA A 97 12.59 -7.69 4.15
N GLU A 98 13.28 -8.21 5.18
CA GLU A 98 13.80 -9.58 5.21
C GLU A 98 12.67 -10.60 5.09
N ARG A 99 11.59 -10.43 5.87
CA ARG A 99 10.39 -11.28 5.77
C ARG A 99 9.78 -11.22 4.37
N PHE A 100 9.62 -10.01 3.81
CA PHE A 100 9.10 -9.85 2.47
C PHE A 100 9.96 -10.56 1.42
N LEU A 101 11.29 -10.44 1.50
CA LEU A 101 12.21 -11.08 0.57
C LEU A 101 12.16 -12.60 0.69
N ALA A 102 12.06 -13.14 1.91
CA ALA A 102 11.93 -14.58 2.13
C ALA A 102 10.62 -15.14 1.52
N GLU A 103 9.52 -14.40 1.62
CA GLU A 103 8.19 -14.84 1.17
C GLU A 103 7.90 -14.53 -0.32
N ASN A 104 8.49 -13.47 -0.86
CA ASN A 104 8.11 -12.90 -2.15
C ASN A 104 9.29 -12.46 -3.03
N GLY A 105 10.54 -12.66 -2.60
CA GLY A 105 11.73 -12.22 -3.33
C GLY A 105 11.81 -12.79 -4.75
N ASP A 106 11.33 -14.02 -4.96
CA ASP A 106 11.22 -14.68 -6.26
C ASP A 106 10.24 -14.00 -7.22
N LYS A 107 9.28 -13.21 -6.70
CA LYS A 107 8.26 -12.50 -7.49
C LYS A 107 8.78 -11.16 -8.02
N ILE A 108 9.82 -10.58 -7.40
CA ILE A 108 10.36 -9.27 -7.78
C ILE A 108 10.79 -9.28 -9.24
N GLY A 109 10.30 -8.31 -10.02
CA GLY A 109 10.58 -8.24 -11.46
C GLY A 109 9.94 -9.35 -12.29
N ARG A 110 9.04 -10.17 -11.73
CA ARG A 110 8.31 -11.24 -12.44
C ARG A 110 6.79 -11.06 -12.37
N ARG A 111 6.24 -10.84 -11.17
CA ARG A 111 4.79 -10.65 -10.93
C ARG A 111 4.54 -9.87 -9.64
N SER A 112 3.35 -9.30 -9.48
CA SER A 112 2.93 -8.67 -8.22
C SER A 112 2.94 -9.67 -7.06
N SER A 113 3.25 -9.20 -5.85
CA SER A 113 2.98 -9.93 -4.61
C SER A 113 1.77 -9.38 -3.85
N ALA A 114 1.36 -8.15 -4.16
CA ALA A 114 0.13 -7.56 -3.65
C ALA A 114 -1.05 -7.90 -4.58
N ASP A 115 -2.20 -8.21 -3.99
CA ASP A 115 -3.46 -8.39 -4.69
C ASP A 115 -4.25 -7.09 -4.63
N LEU A 116 -4.25 -6.34 -5.74
CA LEU A 116 -4.94 -5.06 -5.83
C LEU A 116 -6.44 -5.19 -6.06
N ASN A 117 -6.96 -6.38 -6.40
CA ASN A 117 -8.40 -6.58 -6.61
C ASN A 117 -9.19 -6.30 -5.32
N LYS A 118 -8.56 -6.49 -4.16
CA LYS A 118 -9.11 -6.11 -2.86
C LYS A 118 -9.46 -4.62 -2.74
N LEU A 119 -8.83 -3.76 -3.55
CA LEU A 119 -9.17 -2.33 -3.61
C LEU A 119 -10.40 -2.05 -4.47
N LEU A 120 -10.97 -3.04 -5.15
CA LEU A 120 -12.21 -2.91 -5.93
C LEU A 120 -13.43 -3.44 -5.16
N GLU A 121 -13.21 -4.19 -4.07
CA GLU A 121 -14.26 -4.64 -3.17
C GLU A 121 -14.96 -3.43 -2.51
N GLY A 122 -16.28 -3.30 -2.71
CA GLY A 122 -17.08 -2.20 -2.17
C GLY A 122 -17.47 -1.09 -3.18
N VAL A 123 -17.28 -1.33 -4.49
CA VAL A 123 -17.99 -0.60 -5.56
C VAL A 123 -19.34 -1.24 -5.84
#